data_AF-A0A4Y7SIT4-F1
#
_entry.id   AF-A0A4Y7SIT4-F1
#
_cell.length_a   1.000
_cell.length_b   1.000
_cell.length_c   1.000
_cell.angle_alpha   90.00
_cell.angle_beta   90.00
_cell.angle_gamma   90.00
#
_symmetry.space_group_name_H-M   'P 1'
#
loop_
_entity.id
_entity.type
_entity.pdbx_description
1 polymer ?
#
loop_
_entity_poly.entity_id
_entity_poly.type
_entity_poly.pdbx_seq_one_letter_code
_entity_poly.pdbx_strand_id
1 'polypeptide(L)'
;MPVLSGNGNAYSIQTFPLSQNLSACGLQIAAITKLEEAFSPDRIRQVSFDWYQYRAGGEWDWCPEWTGCWRPAPGKPPNLEEIWRENRYGIGRWLSVQAMQSRWDSRWRRKIEAEKVEGMRRGKVITLIERVSSQNGWSEDETVKYLTSEYPIPSKEQPFLSSMRAFQKHLGANKDSGITALVEASRSVTIDP
;
A
#
# COMPACT_ATOMS: atom_id res chain seq x y z
N MET A 1 29.42 6.32 -9.00
CA MET A 1 29.87 5.19 -8.17
C MET A 1 28.66 4.60 -7.45
N PRO A 2 28.59 3.28 -7.24
CA PRO A 2 27.52 2.66 -6.47
C PRO A 2 27.61 3.06 -4.99
N VAL A 3 26.46 3.05 -4.32
CA VAL A 3 26.35 3.21 -2.86
C VAL A 3 26.45 1.82 -2.24
N LEU A 4 27.37 1.62 -1.31
CA LEU A 4 27.53 0.35 -0.59
C LEU A 4 26.90 0.46 0.81
N SER A 5 26.02 -0.49 1.15
CA SER A 5 25.53 -0.62 2.52
C SER A 5 26.56 -1.28 3.44
N GLY A 6 26.31 -1.25 4.75
CA GLY A 6 27.15 -1.95 5.72
C GLY A 6 27.17 -3.47 5.55
N ASN A 7 26.14 -4.04 4.90
CA ASN A 7 26.08 -5.46 4.56
C ASN A 7 26.74 -5.79 3.21
N GLY A 8 27.35 -4.80 2.53
CA GLY A 8 28.03 -4.99 1.26
C GLY A 8 27.13 -5.03 0.03
N ASN A 9 25.83 -4.73 0.16
CA ASN A 9 24.95 -4.60 -1.00
C ASN A 9 25.23 -3.29 -1.74
N ALA A 10 25.30 -3.38 -3.07
CA ALA A 10 25.40 -2.22 -3.94
C ALA A 10 24.03 -1.71 -4.38
N TYR A 11 23.85 -0.39 -4.29
CA TYR A 11 22.68 0.36 -4.74
C TYR A 11 23.07 1.49 -5.69
N SER A 12 22.12 1.90 -6.53
CA SER A 12 22.29 3.09 -7.37
C SER A 12 22.23 4.36 -6.52
N ILE A 13 22.95 5.40 -6.94
CA ILE A 13 22.82 6.74 -6.35
C ILE A 13 21.42 7.34 -6.56
N GLN A 14 20.65 6.81 -7.51
CA GLN A 14 19.24 7.16 -7.69
C GLN A 14 18.33 6.54 -6.62
N THR A 15 18.67 5.34 -6.13
CA THR A 15 17.98 4.70 -5.00
C THR A 15 18.27 5.45 -3.70
N PHE A 16 19.54 5.79 -3.47
CA PHE A 16 20.02 6.52 -2.29
C PHE A 16 20.93 7.68 -2.68
N PRO A 17 20.39 8.91 -2.79
CA PRO A 17 21.21 10.09 -3.02
C PRO A 17 21.97 10.48 -1.75
N LEU A 18 23.20 9.99 -1.60
CA LEU A 18 24.05 10.27 -0.44
C LEU A 18 24.49 11.73 -0.38
N SER A 19 24.63 12.24 0.85
CA SER A 19 25.20 13.56 1.13
C SER A 19 26.71 13.57 0.90
N GLN A 20 27.23 14.72 0.45
CA GLN A 20 28.67 14.95 0.37
C GLN A 20 29.31 15.18 1.75
N ASN A 21 28.51 15.47 2.78
CA ASN A 21 28.98 15.59 4.15
C ASN A 21 29.29 14.20 4.72
N LEU A 22 30.55 13.95 5.10
CA LEU A 22 31.02 12.63 5.55
C LEU A 22 30.27 12.10 6.79
N SER A 23 30.00 12.97 7.77
CA SER A 23 29.27 12.57 8.99
C SER A 23 27.83 12.17 8.67
N ALA A 24 27.15 12.91 7.80
CA ALA A 24 25.80 12.57 7.33
C ALA A 24 25.81 11.31 6.46
N CYS A 25 26.82 11.14 5.60
CA CYS A 25 27.00 9.97 4.75
C CYS A 25 27.14 8.68 5.57
N GLY A 26 27.92 8.70 6.66
CA GLY A 26 28.02 7.57 7.58
C GLY A 26 26.68 7.17 8.20
N LEU A 27 25.88 8.14 8.64
CA LEU A 27 24.53 7.90 9.17
C LEU A 27 23.58 7.34 8.10
N GLN A 28 23.67 7.87 6.88
CA GLN A 28 22.87 7.41 5.76
C GLN A 28 23.19 5.96 5.39
N ILE A 29 24.46 5.57 5.33
CA ILE A 29 24.87 4.18 5.06
C ILE A 29 24.36 3.24 6.16
N ALA A 30 24.50 3.63 7.43
CA ALA A 30 23.98 2.84 8.55
C ALA A 30 22.44 2.67 8.47
N ALA A 31 21.72 3.71 8.04
CA ALA A 31 20.28 3.63 7.84
C ALA A 31 19.88 2.73 6.67
N ILE A 32 20.69 2.62 5.61
CA ILE A 32 20.47 1.64 4.54
C ILE A 32 20.56 0.22 5.11
N THR A 33 21.56 -0.07 5.92
CA THR A 33 21.70 -1.39 6.58
C THR A 33 20.46 -1.74 7.41
N LYS A 34 19.93 -0.77 8.19
CA LYS A 34 18.67 -0.97 8.94
C LYS A 34 17.46 -1.18 8.04
N LEU A 35 17.46 -0.58 6.84
CA LEU A 35 16.38 -0.79 5.88
C LEU A 35 16.39 -2.23 5.32
N GLU A 36 17.58 -2.81 5.15
CA GLU A 36 17.75 -4.20 4.70
C GLU A 36 17.24 -5.23 5.70
N GLU A 37 17.09 -4.87 6.98
CA GLU A 37 16.44 -5.72 7.99
C GLU A 37 14.93 -5.86 7.73
N ALA A 38 14.31 -4.85 7.11
CA ALA A 38 12.88 -4.81 6.83
C ALA A 38 12.52 -5.20 5.39
N PHE A 39 13.44 -5.02 4.44
CA PHE A 39 13.20 -5.24 3.01
C PHE A 39 14.37 -5.94 2.36
N SER A 40 14.10 -6.86 1.44
CA SER A 40 15.18 -7.52 0.69
C SER A 40 15.95 -6.49 -0.17
N PRO A 41 17.27 -6.68 -0.39
CA PRO A 41 18.05 -5.79 -1.24
C PRO A 41 17.48 -5.62 -2.65
N ASP A 42 16.94 -6.69 -3.25
CA ASP A 42 16.30 -6.63 -4.57
C ASP A 42 15.08 -5.72 -4.57
N ARG A 43 14.31 -5.72 -3.47
CA ARG A 43 13.16 -4.84 -3.34
C ARG A 43 13.58 -3.39 -3.17
N ILE A 44 14.60 -3.13 -2.35
CA ILE A 44 15.16 -1.79 -2.14
C ILE A 44 15.67 -1.20 -3.47
N ARG A 45 16.35 -1.98 -4.31
CA ARG A 45 16.86 -1.53 -5.62
C ARG A 45 15.80 -0.97 -6.57
N GLN A 46 14.54 -1.36 -6.39
CA GLN A 46 13.43 -0.93 -7.26
C GLN A 46 12.78 0.38 -6.81
N VAL A 47 13.17 0.91 -5.65
CA VAL A 47 12.48 2.02 -4.98
C VAL A 47 13.44 3.21 -4.89
N SER A 48 12.92 4.42 -5.09
CA SER A 48 13.66 5.65 -4.78
C SER A 48 13.38 6.05 -3.33
N PHE A 49 14.40 6.50 -2.59
CA PHE A 49 14.26 6.96 -1.22
C PHE A 49 14.73 8.39 -1.06
N ASP A 50 14.06 9.12 -0.18
CA ASP A 50 14.51 10.42 0.29
C ASP A 50 15.01 10.32 1.73
N TRP A 51 16.11 11.01 1.99
CA TRP A 51 16.61 11.19 3.34
C TRP A 51 15.71 12.20 4.05
N TYR A 52 14.88 11.71 4.97
CA TYR A 52 13.76 12.49 5.50
C TYR A 52 13.75 12.54 7.03
N GLN A 53 13.49 13.73 7.56
CA GLN A 53 13.26 13.96 8.98
C GLN A 53 11.78 14.25 9.22
N TYR A 54 11.10 13.39 9.97
CA TYR A 54 9.64 13.49 10.13
C TYR A 54 9.17 14.73 10.90
N ARG A 55 9.98 15.18 11.85
CA ARG A 55 9.76 16.39 12.66
C ARG A 55 11.10 17.07 12.92
N ALA A 56 11.08 18.38 13.13
CA ALA A 56 12.27 19.11 13.54
C ALA A 56 12.85 18.47 14.83
N GLY A 57 14.15 18.15 14.82
CA GLY A 57 14.83 17.46 15.92
C GLY A 57 14.49 15.97 16.06
N GLY A 58 13.75 15.37 15.11
CA GLY A 58 13.51 13.93 15.07
C GLY A 58 14.68 13.15 14.47
N GLU A 59 14.56 11.82 14.49
CA GLU A 59 15.51 10.95 13.80
C GLU A 59 15.34 11.07 12.28
N TRP A 60 16.46 11.03 11.57
CA TRP A 60 16.49 10.92 10.12
C TRP A 60 16.41 9.46 9.71
N ASP A 61 15.69 9.20 8.63
CA ASP A 61 15.54 7.85 8.08
C ASP A 61 15.41 7.91 6.56
N TRP A 62 15.69 6.78 5.89
CA TRP A 62 15.36 6.60 4.49
C TRP A 62 13.87 6.29 4.37
N CYS A 63 13.12 7.23 3.80
CA CYS A 63 11.70 7.04 3.51
C CYS A 63 11.52 6.87 2.00
N PRO A 64 10.66 5.94 1.54
CA PRO A 64 10.38 5.82 0.12
C PRO A 64 9.85 7.16 -0.41
N GLU A 65 10.26 7.50 -1.62
CA GLU A 65 9.69 8.62 -2.36
C GLU A 65 8.20 8.33 -2.58
N TRP A 66 7.35 9.05 -1.85
CA TRP A 66 5.91 8.88 -1.93
C TRP A 66 5.28 10.00 -2.76
N THR A 67 4.99 9.70 -4.03
CA THR A 67 4.27 10.61 -4.93
C THR A 67 2.76 10.32 -5.01
N GLY A 68 2.26 9.44 -4.15
CA GLY A 68 0.85 9.06 -4.06
C GLY A 68 0.58 7.58 -4.34
N CYS A 69 -0.64 7.14 -4.02
CA CYS A 69 -1.08 5.79 -4.28
C CYS A 69 -0.94 5.47 -5.76
N TRP A 70 -0.58 4.22 -6.07
CA TRP A 70 -0.53 3.74 -7.43
C TRP A 70 -1.88 3.99 -8.11
N ARG A 71 -1.83 4.49 -9.34
CA ARG A 71 -3.00 4.73 -10.17
C ARG A 71 -2.77 4.00 -11.50
N PRO A 72 -3.83 3.41 -12.07
CA PRO A 72 -3.76 2.89 -13.43
C PRO A 72 -3.64 4.06 -14.43
N ALA A 73 -3.77 3.77 -15.72
CA ALA A 73 -3.72 4.78 -16.77
C ALA A 73 -4.60 6.02 -16.44
N PRO A 74 -4.17 7.24 -16.83
CA PRO A 74 -4.90 8.47 -16.52
C PRO A 74 -6.40 8.36 -16.80
N GLY A 75 -7.23 8.78 -15.84
CA GLY A 75 -8.68 8.74 -15.93
C GLY A 75 -9.34 7.40 -15.55
N LYS A 76 -8.56 6.34 -15.26
CA LYS A 76 -9.10 5.08 -14.73
C LYS A 76 -8.97 5.01 -13.20
N PRO A 77 -10.01 4.62 -12.45
CA PRO A 77 -9.86 4.26 -11.05
C PRO A 77 -9.24 2.85 -10.93
N PRO A 78 -8.50 2.55 -9.84
CA PRO A 78 -8.04 1.20 -9.61
C PRO A 78 -9.21 0.25 -9.33
N ASN A 79 -9.09 -1.00 -9.74
CA ASN A 79 -10.05 -2.05 -9.41
C ASN A 79 -9.73 -2.70 -8.03
N LEU A 80 -10.58 -3.65 -7.58
CA LEU A 80 -10.40 -4.32 -6.28
C LEU A 80 -9.07 -5.05 -6.18
N GLU A 81 -8.72 -5.80 -7.23
CA GLU A 81 -7.48 -6.56 -7.31
C GLU A 81 -6.25 -5.66 -7.26
N GLU A 82 -6.27 -4.53 -7.96
CA GLU A 82 -5.17 -3.56 -7.97
C GLU A 82 -5.00 -2.90 -6.59
N ILE A 83 -6.10 -2.54 -5.91
CA ILE A 83 -6.05 -2.00 -4.55
C ILE A 83 -5.45 -3.05 -3.60
N TRP A 84 -5.90 -4.30 -3.70
CA TRP A 84 -5.38 -5.39 -2.88
C TRP A 84 -3.90 -5.66 -3.14
N ARG A 85 -3.51 -5.75 -4.42
CA ARG A 85 -2.15 -6.00 -4.86
C ARG A 85 -1.20 -4.91 -4.40
N GLU A 86 -1.58 -3.64 -4.53
CA GLU A 86 -0.81 -2.52 -4.00
C GLU A 86 -0.64 -2.65 -2.48
N ASN A 87 -1.70 -3.02 -1.76
CA ASN A 87 -1.66 -3.15 -0.32
C ASN A 87 -0.70 -4.25 0.16
N ARG A 88 -0.77 -5.43 -0.46
CA ARG A 88 -0.08 -6.64 0.00
C ARG A 88 1.32 -6.78 -0.58
N TYR A 89 1.47 -6.56 -1.89
CA TYR A 89 2.70 -6.83 -2.64
C TYR A 89 3.40 -5.55 -3.13
N GLY A 90 2.64 -4.47 -3.28
CA GLY A 90 3.07 -3.27 -3.99
C GLY A 90 2.92 -3.45 -5.51
N ILE A 91 3.11 -2.37 -6.27
CA ILE A 91 2.97 -2.37 -7.73
C ILE A 91 4.15 -1.64 -8.36
N GLY A 92 4.86 -2.29 -9.30
CA GLY A 92 6.03 -1.71 -9.94
C GLY A 92 7.10 -1.27 -8.93
N ARG A 93 7.54 -0.02 -9.03
CA ARG A 93 8.56 0.60 -8.15
C ARG A 93 8.09 0.90 -6.72
N TRP A 94 6.85 0.61 -6.39
CA TRP A 94 6.23 0.99 -5.12
C TRP A 94 6.23 -0.18 -4.15
N LEU A 95 6.75 0.03 -2.94
CA LEU A 95 6.59 -0.89 -1.81
C LEU A 95 5.10 -1.13 -1.50
N SER A 96 4.80 -2.26 -0.85
CA SER A 96 3.42 -2.51 -0.44
C SER A 96 2.98 -1.54 0.65
N VAL A 97 1.71 -1.14 0.64
CA VAL A 97 1.17 -0.23 1.66
C VAL A 97 1.33 -0.81 3.06
N GLN A 98 1.13 -2.13 3.21
CA GLN A 98 1.30 -2.82 4.48
C GLN A 98 2.74 -2.75 5.00
N ALA A 99 3.74 -2.97 4.13
CA ALA A 99 5.13 -2.92 4.54
C ALA A 99 5.57 -1.48 4.87
N MET A 100 5.08 -0.49 4.11
CA MET A 100 5.31 0.92 4.44
C MET A 100 4.69 1.31 5.78
N GLN A 101 3.45 0.87 6.03
CA GLN A 101 2.74 1.10 7.28
C GLN A 101 3.45 0.41 8.46
N SER A 102 4.01 -0.79 8.27
CA SER A 102 4.75 -1.49 9.31
C SER A 102 6.05 -0.77 9.68
N ARG A 103 6.84 -0.31 8.70
CA ARG A 103 8.15 0.32 8.96
C ARG A 103 8.06 1.78 9.39
N TRP A 104 7.14 2.54 8.81
CA TRP A 104 7.06 3.99 9.02
C TRP A 104 5.75 4.46 9.67
N ASP A 105 4.80 3.57 9.95
CA ASP A 105 3.45 3.94 10.43
C ASP A 105 2.78 4.94 9.46
N SER A 106 2.18 6.03 9.91
CA SER A 106 1.55 7.04 9.05
C SER A 106 2.58 7.95 8.35
N ARG A 107 3.87 7.80 8.68
CA ARG A 107 4.91 8.77 8.32
C ARG A 107 5.29 8.77 6.84
N TRP A 108 5.21 7.61 6.19
CA TRP A 108 5.54 7.48 4.76
C TRP A 108 4.63 8.30 3.85
N ARG A 109 3.42 8.70 4.31
CA ARG A 109 2.47 9.52 3.54
C ARG A 109 2.82 11.02 3.51
N ARG A 110 3.86 11.45 4.23
CA ARG A 110 4.41 12.83 4.23
C ARG A 110 3.37 13.94 4.43
N LYS A 111 2.30 13.66 5.20
CA LYS A 111 1.16 14.57 5.45
C LYS A 111 0.44 15.08 4.19
N ILE A 112 0.55 14.40 3.04
CA ILE A 112 -0.15 14.78 1.81
C ILE A 112 -1.64 14.45 1.98
N GLU A 113 -2.48 15.49 2.09
CA GLU A 113 -3.89 15.31 2.49
C GLU A 113 -4.72 14.50 1.48
N ALA A 114 -4.53 14.75 0.18
CA ALA A 114 -5.20 13.99 -0.87
C ALA A 114 -4.92 12.47 -0.75
N GLU A 115 -3.69 12.11 -0.39
CA GLU A 115 -3.25 10.72 -0.26
C GLU A 115 -3.73 10.08 1.05
N LYS A 116 -3.88 10.85 2.13
CA LYS A 116 -4.57 10.35 3.34
C LYS A 116 -5.99 9.96 3.02
N VAL A 117 -6.69 10.84 2.31
CA VAL A 117 -8.10 10.65 1.95
C VAL A 117 -8.27 9.45 1.01
N GLU A 118 -7.38 9.27 0.04
CA GLU A 118 -7.39 8.10 -0.83
C GLU A 118 -7.02 6.81 -0.07
N GLY A 119 -6.01 6.85 0.80
CA GLY A 119 -5.65 5.73 1.67
C GLY A 119 -6.80 5.29 2.58
N MET A 120 -7.58 6.22 3.13
CA MET A 120 -8.79 5.88 3.89
C MET A 120 -9.85 5.17 3.06
N ARG A 121 -10.01 5.53 1.78
CA ARG A 121 -10.98 4.88 0.88
C ARG A 121 -10.53 3.48 0.48
N ARG A 122 -9.25 3.31 0.14
CA ARG A 122 -8.65 1.99 -0.16
C ARG A 122 -8.66 1.09 1.08
N GLY A 123 -8.44 1.67 2.27
CA GLY A 123 -8.54 0.97 3.56
C GLY A 123 -9.88 0.25 3.75
N LYS A 124 -11.00 0.85 3.31
CA LYS A 124 -12.32 0.20 3.39
C LYS A 124 -12.43 -1.06 2.53
N VAL A 125 -11.82 -1.04 1.33
CA VAL A 125 -11.78 -2.19 0.44
C VAL A 125 -10.91 -3.29 1.06
N ILE A 126 -9.75 -2.92 1.60
CA ILE A 126 -8.85 -3.83 2.32
C ILE A 126 -9.58 -4.49 3.50
N THR A 127 -10.24 -3.70 4.35
CA THR A 127 -11.02 -4.22 5.49
C THR A 127 -12.16 -5.14 5.06
N LEU A 128 -12.82 -4.87 3.93
CA LEU A 128 -13.82 -5.79 3.38
C LEU A 128 -13.19 -7.14 3.02
N ILE A 129 -12.09 -7.14 2.28
CA ILE A 129 -11.39 -8.35 1.85
C ILE A 129 -10.95 -9.17 3.06
N GLU A 130 -10.28 -8.54 4.03
CA GLU A 130 -9.82 -9.20 5.25
C GLU A 130 -10.96 -9.83 6.05
N ARG A 131 -12.11 -9.14 6.17
CA ARG A 131 -13.27 -9.66 6.90
C ARG A 131 -13.97 -10.81 6.18
N VAL A 132 -14.14 -10.72 4.87
CA VAL A 132 -14.74 -11.80 4.08
C VAL A 132 -13.83 -13.03 4.07
N SER A 133 -12.52 -12.83 3.90
CA SER A 133 -11.53 -13.90 3.96
C SER A 133 -11.55 -14.60 5.33
N SER A 134 -11.44 -13.81 6.42
CA SER A 134 -11.44 -14.36 7.77
C SER A 134 -12.75 -15.06 8.13
N GLN A 135 -13.89 -14.58 7.65
CA GLN A 135 -15.19 -15.17 8.00
C GLN A 135 -15.43 -16.51 7.28
N ASN A 136 -14.99 -16.62 6.03
CA ASN A 136 -15.24 -17.81 5.21
C ASN A 136 -14.06 -18.81 5.23
N GLY A 137 -12.94 -18.45 5.86
CA GLY A 137 -11.73 -19.27 5.87
C GLY A 137 -11.02 -19.33 4.52
N TRP A 138 -11.33 -18.41 3.61
CA TRP A 138 -10.71 -18.32 2.29
C TRP A 138 -9.37 -17.61 2.36
N SER A 139 -8.48 -17.90 1.42
CA SER A 139 -7.33 -17.03 1.18
C SER A 139 -7.79 -15.64 0.73
N GLU A 140 -6.93 -14.65 0.95
CA GLU A 140 -7.19 -13.27 0.55
C GLU A 140 -7.36 -13.17 -0.99
N ASP A 141 -6.59 -13.96 -1.75
CA ASP A 141 -6.65 -14.00 -3.21
C ASP A 141 -7.95 -14.65 -3.73
N GLU A 142 -8.42 -15.74 -3.12
CA GLU A 142 -9.74 -16.31 -3.40
C GLU A 142 -10.86 -15.31 -3.10
N THR A 143 -10.74 -14.60 -1.98
CA THR A 143 -11.69 -13.56 -1.59
C THR A 143 -11.75 -12.42 -2.60
N VAL A 144 -10.60 -11.97 -3.11
CA VAL A 144 -10.54 -10.93 -4.15
C VAL A 144 -11.20 -11.42 -5.44
N LYS A 145 -10.95 -12.67 -5.86
CA LYS A 145 -11.61 -13.27 -7.03
C LYS A 145 -13.12 -13.34 -6.84
N TYR A 146 -13.59 -13.83 -5.70
CA TYR A 146 -15.01 -13.87 -5.35
C TYR A 146 -15.64 -12.47 -5.41
N LEU A 147 -15.07 -11.50 -4.70
CA LEU A 147 -15.62 -10.14 -4.65
C LEU A 147 -15.63 -9.46 -6.02
N THR A 148 -14.65 -9.74 -6.87
CA THR A 148 -14.59 -9.21 -8.24
C THR A 148 -15.67 -9.82 -9.13
N SER A 149 -15.98 -11.11 -8.94
CA SER A 149 -17.04 -11.82 -9.67
C SER A 149 -18.43 -11.40 -9.20
N GLU A 150 -18.65 -11.37 -7.88
CA GLU A 150 -19.95 -11.10 -7.26
C GLU A 150 -20.33 -9.62 -7.32
N TYR A 151 -19.34 -8.72 -7.22
CA TYR A 151 -19.54 -7.28 -7.23
C TYR A 151 -18.77 -6.64 -8.39
N PRO A 152 -19.20 -6.87 -9.65
CA PRO A 152 -18.53 -6.32 -10.81
C PRO A 152 -18.66 -4.78 -10.83
N ILE A 153 -17.52 -4.09 -10.93
CA ILE A 153 -17.43 -2.63 -10.95
C ILE A 153 -16.74 -2.20 -12.26
N PRO A 154 -17.38 -1.38 -13.11
CA PRO A 154 -18.71 -0.78 -12.94
C PRO A 154 -19.85 -1.75 -13.26
N SER A 155 -20.97 -1.65 -12.54
CA SER A 155 -22.25 -2.29 -12.86
C SER A 155 -23.38 -1.26 -12.95
N LYS A 156 -24.35 -1.51 -13.85
CA LYS A 156 -25.57 -0.70 -14.01
C LYS A 156 -26.72 -1.17 -13.12
N GLU A 157 -26.60 -2.36 -12.54
CA GLU A 157 -27.70 -3.00 -11.81
C GLU A 157 -27.88 -2.42 -10.40
N GLN A 158 -26.76 -2.06 -9.76
CA GLN A 158 -26.75 -1.58 -8.38
C GLN A 158 -26.07 -0.21 -8.31
N PRO A 159 -26.72 0.86 -7.80
CA PRO A 159 -26.16 2.20 -7.78
C PRO A 159 -24.80 2.30 -7.06
N PHE A 160 -24.57 1.49 -6.04
CA PHE A 160 -23.29 1.49 -5.32
C PHE A 160 -22.15 0.78 -6.08
N LEU A 161 -22.46 0.00 -7.13
CA LEU A 161 -21.47 -0.60 -8.03
C LEU A 161 -21.22 0.23 -9.29
N SER A 162 -21.86 1.40 -9.43
CA SER A 162 -21.72 2.28 -10.60
C SER A 162 -20.29 2.77 -10.86
N SER A 163 -19.46 2.80 -9.82
CA SER A 163 -18.03 3.13 -9.89
C SER A 163 -17.30 2.66 -8.64
N MET A 164 -15.98 2.52 -8.70
CA MET A 164 -15.16 2.22 -7.51
C MET A 164 -15.39 3.25 -6.40
N ARG A 165 -15.62 4.51 -6.77
CA ARG A 165 -15.89 5.58 -5.82
C ARG A 165 -17.25 5.41 -5.13
N ALA A 166 -18.29 5.05 -5.88
CA ALA A 166 -19.60 4.74 -5.31
C ALA A 166 -19.51 3.54 -4.36
N PHE A 167 -18.72 2.52 -4.74
CA PHE A 167 -18.50 1.34 -3.92
C PHE A 167 -17.83 1.68 -2.59
N GLN A 168 -16.69 2.38 -2.63
CA GLN A 168 -15.99 2.84 -1.42
C GLN A 168 -16.85 3.74 -0.52
N LYS A 169 -17.75 4.55 -1.12
CA LYS A 169 -18.71 5.36 -0.36
C LYS A 169 -19.73 4.47 0.35
N HIS A 170 -20.26 3.45 -0.33
CA HIS A 170 -21.18 2.48 0.24
C HIS A 170 -20.53 1.69 1.38
N LEU A 171 -19.30 1.22 1.21
CA LEU A 171 -18.57 0.50 2.27
C LEU A 171 -18.51 1.30 3.58
N GLY A 172 -18.26 2.60 3.49
CA GLY A 172 -18.17 3.47 4.67
C GLY A 172 -19.47 4.14 5.12
N ALA A 173 -20.64 3.73 4.60
CA ALA A 173 -21.91 4.25 5.08
C ALA A 173 -22.15 3.87 6.55
N ASN A 174 -22.83 4.73 7.31
CA ASN A 174 -23.29 4.50 8.70
C ASN A 174 -22.31 3.69 9.58
N LYS A 175 -21.06 4.16 9.75
CA LYS A 175 -20.01 3.47 10.52
C LYS A 175 -19.73 2.05 10.00
N ASP A 176 -19.41 1.96 8.73
CA ASP A 176 -19.03 0.72 8.03
C ASP A 176 -20.15 -0.32 7.88
N SER A 177 -21.42 0.13 7.90
CA SER A 177 -22.57 -0.75 7.70
C SER A 177 -22.55 -1.47 6.35
N GLY A 178 -21.98 -0.83 5.31
CA GLY A 178 -21.81 -1.45 3.99
C GLY A 178 -20.84 -2.62 4.03
N ILE A 179 -19.74 -2.50 4.78
CA ILE A 179 -18.81 -3.63 4.99
C ILE A 179 -19.55 -4.77 5.69
N THR A 180 -20.26 -4.48 6.78
CA THR A 180 -21.01 -5.52 7.52
C THR A 180 -22.02 -6.23 6.63
N ALA A 181 -22.81 -5.50 5.85
CA ALA A 181 -23.83 -6.08 4.97
C ALA A 181 -23.22 -7.02 3.91
N LEU A 182 -22.12 -6.64 3.28
CA LEU A 182 -21.45 -7.49 2.29
C LEU A 182 -20.76 -8.71 2.92
N VAL A 183 -20.19 -8.55 4.11
CA VAL A 183 -19.64 -9.66 4.89
C VAL A 183 -20.75 -10.66 5.24
N GLU A 184 -21.91 -10.20 5.71
CA GLU A 184 -23.04 -11.07 6.01
C GLU A 184 -23.59 -11.78 4.77
N ALA A 185 -23.68 -11.08 3.63
CA ALA A 185 -24.10 -11.66 2.36
C ALA A 185 -23.18 -12.81 1.89
N SER A 186 -21.88 -12.74 2.22
CA SER A 186 -20.92 -13.79 1.85
C SER A 186 -20.99 -15.07 2.67
N ARG A 187 -21.67 -15.08 3.84
CA ARG A 187 -21.64 -16.20 4.81
C ARG A 187 -22.10 -17.55 4.29
N SER A 188 -23.00 -17.54 3.32
CA SER A 188 -23.63 -18.76 2.80
C SER A 188 -22.96 -19.27 1.52
N VAL A 189 -21.88 -18.61 1.08
CA VAL A 189 -21.20 -18.96 -0.16
C VAL A 189 -20.14 -20.01 0.14
N THR A 190 -20.17 -21.10 -0.63
CA THR A 190 -19.09 -22.10 -0.66
C THR A 190 -18.40 -21.93 -2.01
N ILE A 191 -17.09 -21.66 -2.02
CA ILE A 191 -16.31 -21.67 -3.26
C ILE A 191 -16.02 -23.15 -3.53
N ASP A 192 -16.60 -23.72 -4.57
CA ASP A 192 -16.21 -25.06 -5.03
C ASP A 192 -14.73 -25.02 -5.49
N PRO A 193 -13.90 -25.98 -5.05
CA PRO A 193 -12.46 -25.99 -5.29
C PRO A 193 -12.06 -26.14 -6.77
#